data_AF-A0AAD7VTX3-F1
#
_entry.id   AF-A0AAD7VTX3-F1
#
_cell.length_a   1.000
_cell.length_b   1.000
_cell.length_c   1.000
_cell.angle_alpha   90.00
_cell.angle_beta   90.00
_cell.angle_gamma   90.00
#
_symmetry.space_group_name_H-M   'P 1'
#
loop_
_entity.id
_entity.type
_entity.pdbx_description
1 polymer ?
#
loop_
_entity_poly.entity_id
_entity_poly.type
_entity_poly.pdbx_seq_one_letter_code
_entity_poly.pdbx_strand_id
1 'polypeptide(L)'
;MPIQAQFNFAHASLDEVLDDLCVRFIINCPPEELASVERVCFQIEEAHWFFEDFIRSENPQLPSLSQKKFTARIFAHCPLLRKWSDVQDQAFADFLQYKTRVPVRGVIILNKKMDKCILVKGWKTSATWGFPKGKINQGESDEDCAVREVIEETGYDVSALLKKEDYIELTMREQQMRLYVVVGVPMDTVFQPQTRKEISKIEWFKLSSLPTFSKSDATAENGINPKKFYMVAPFIKLLRRWINDHKVAAPTQSKKILQKNGIRQHMSEPVTQRIDDIPQKEDPAQSILSLLRKTQI
;
A
#
# COMPACT_ATOMS: atom_id res chain seq x y z
N MET A 1 20.63 -37.61 -3.97
CA MET A 1 19.53 -37.09 -4.81
C MET A 1 18.68 -36.18 -3.95
N PRO A 2 18.36 -34.95 -4.36
CA PRO A 2 17.37 -34.16 -3.65
C PRO A 2 16.03 -34.92 -3.70
N ILE A 3 15.39 -35.08 -2.54
CA ILE A 3 14.09 -35.74 -2.45
C ILE A 3 13.09 -34.81 -3.16
N GLN A 4 12.58 -35.23 -4.33
CA GLN A 4 11.45 -34.57 -4.99
C GLN A 4 10.18 -34.93 -4.22
N ALA A 5 9.93 -34.21 -3.12
CA ALA A 5 8.63 -34.16 -2.49
C ALA A 5 8.11 -32.73 -2.59
N GLN A 6 7.89 -32.25 -3.82
CA GLN A 6 6.97 -31.14 -4.01
C GLN A 6 5.57 -31.72 -3.83
N PHE A 7 4.87 -31.28 -2.78
CA PHE A 7 3.45 -31.52 -2.62
C PHE A 7 2.75 -31.15 -3.94
N ASN A 8 2.04 -32.10 -4.55
CA ASN A 8 1.45 -31.93 -5.87
C ASN A 8 0.06 -31.31 -5.74
N PHE A 9 -0.06 -30.03 -6.11
CA PHE A 9 -1.32 -29.31 -6.02
C PHE A 9 -2.36 -29.74 -7.07
N ALA A 10 -1.96 -30.35 -8.18
CA ALA A 10 -2.82 -30.65 -9.34
C ALA A 10 -4.05 -31.50 -9.01
N HIS A 11 -3.97 -32.32 -7.97
CA HIS A 11 -5.05 -33.21 -7.52
C HIS A 11 -5.42 -33.04 -6.05
N ALA A 12 -4.80 -32.07 -5.36
CA ALA A 12 -5.08 -31.81 -3.95
C ALA A 12 -6.51 -31.27 -3.77
N SER A 13 -7.19 -31.76 -2.75
CA SER A 13 -8.45 -31.20 -2.25
C SER A 13 -8.21 -29.81 -1.63
N LEU A 14 -9.30 -29.04 -1.46
CA LEU A 14 -9.19 -27.73 -0.81
C LEU A 14 -8.64 -27.84 0.62
N ASP A 15 -9.02 -28.87 1.37
CA ASP A 15 -8.57 -29.04 2.75
C ASP A 15 -7.08 -29.36 2.84
N GLU A 16 -6.56 -30.22 1.95
CA GLU A 16 -5.11 -30.50 1.89
C GLU A 16 -4.30 -29.27 1.44
N VAL A 17 -4.88 -28.45 0.57
CA VAL A 17 -4.29 -27.14 0.19
C VAL A 17 -4.25 -26.19 1.39
N LEU A 18 -5.33 -26.12 2.16
CA LEU A 18 -5.37 -25.28 3.36
C LEU A 18 -4.38 -25.78 4.43
N ASP A 19 -4.15 -27.09 4.54
CA ASP A 19 -3.10 -27.65 5.39
C ASP A 19 -1.70 -27.18 4.96
N ASP A 20 -1.35 -27.31 3.66
CA ASP A 20 -0.07 -26.81 3.14
C ASP A 20 0.10 -25.31 3.43
N LEU A 21 -0.93 -24.51 3.13
CA LEU A 21 -0.89 -23.06 3.34
C LEU A 21 -0.75 -22.69 4.82
N CYS A 22 -1.41 -23.42 5.72
CA CYS A 22 -1.24 -23.23 7.17
C CYS A 22 0.19 -23.55 7.60
N VAL A 23 0.77 -24.66 7.14
CA VAL A 23 2.15 -25.03 7.47
C VAL A 23 3.15 -24.02 6.92
N ARG A 24 2.97 -23.62 5.66
CA ARG A 24 3.88 -22.76 4.92
C ARG A 24 3.90 -21.32 5.42
N PHE A 25 2.73 -20.77 5.77
CA PHE A 25 2.59 -19.34 6.07
C PHE A 25 2.20 -19.02 7.51
N ILE A 26 1.74 -19.98 8.32
CA ILE A 26 1.13 -19.64 9.63
C ILE A 26 1.79 -20.40 10.78
N ILE A 27 1.79 -21.73 10.73
CA ILE A 27 2.22 -22.60 11.84
C ILE A 27 3.69 -22.39 12.18
N ASN A 28 4.53 -22.17 11.17
CA ASN A 28 5.96 -22.01 11.34
C ASN A 28 6.40 -20.53 11.39
N CYS A 29 5.45 -19.59 11.52
CA CYS A 29 5.80 -18.18 11.66
C CYS A 29 6.49 -17.91 13.00
N PRO A 30 7.40 -16.92 13.04
CA PRO A 30 7.98 -16.44 14.30
C PRO A 30 6.88 -16.05 15.30
N PRO A 31 7.06 -16.28 16.62
CA PRO A 31 6.06 -15.94 17.62
C PRO A 31 5.61 -14.49 17.59
N GLU A 32 6.47 -13.58 17.14
CA GLU A 32 6.18 -12.16 16.95
C GLU A 32 5.07 -11.94 15.92
N GLU A 33 5.01 -12.75 14.84
CA GLU A 33 3.95 -12.70 13.82
C GLU A 33 2.62 -13.27 14.33
N LEU A 34 2.67 -14.18 15.31
CA LEU A 34 1.50 -14.76 15.96
C LEU A 34 1.03 -13.96 17.18
N ALA A 35 1.68 -12.82 17.46
CA ALA A 35 1.41 -12.00 18.63
C ALA A 35 0.09 -11.22 18.55
N SER A 36 -0.39 -10.94 17.34
CA SER A 36 -1.64 -10.20 17.14
C SER A 36 -2.38 -10.70 15.90
N VAL A 37 -3.71 -10.49 15.86
CA VAL A 37 -4.53 -10.90 14.71
C VAL A 37 -4.10 -10.16 13.45
N GLU A 38 -3.69 -8.89 13.59
CA GLU A 38 -3.30 -8.06 12.47
C GLU A 38 -2.08 -8.61 11.74
N ARG A 39 -1.09 -9.10 12.48
CA ARG A 39 0.13 -9.70 11.91
C ARG A 39 -0.14 -11.03 11.23
N VAL A 40 -0.92 -11.90 11.88
CA VAL A 40 -1.38 -13.15 11.29
C VAL A 40 -2.12 -12.90 9.97
N CYS A 41 -2.97 -11.89 9.93
CA CYS A 41 -3.73 -11.59 8.72
C CYS A 41 -2.87 -11.11 7.53
N PHE A 42 -1.66 -10.56 7.75
CA PHE A 42 -0.70 -10.36 6.65
C PHE A 42 -0.19 -11.69 6.10
N GLN A 43 0.11 -12.65 6.96
CA GLN A 43 0.52 -14.00 6.53
C GLN A 43 -0.60 -14.72 5.76
N ILE A 44 -1.85 -14.54 6.20
CA ILE A 44 -3.03 -15.08 5.49
C ILE A 44 -3.18 -14.42 4.11
N GLU A 45 -2.83 -13.14 3.98
CA GLU A 45 -2.83 -12.46 2.69
C GLU A 45 -1.80 -13.01 1.72
N GLU A 46 -0.56 -13.20 2.17
CA GLU A 46 0.47 -13.86 1.38
C GLU A 46 0.05 -15.28 0.98
N ALA A 47 -0.57 -16.02 1.89
CA ALA A 47 -1.14 -17.34 1.59
C ALA A 47 -2.26 -17.27 0.54
N HIS A 48 -3.10 -16.23 0.56
CA HIS A 48 -4.16 -16.03 -0.44
C HIS A 48 -3.59 -15.73 -1.83
N TRP A 49 -2.58 -14.87 -1.91
CA TRP A 49 -1.86 -14.60 -3.15
C TRP A 49 -1.21 -15.88 -3.70
N PHE A 50 -0.55 -16.65 -2.83
CA PHE A 50 0.06 -17.91 -3.22
C PHE A 50 -0.97 -18.90 -3.77
N PHE A 51 -2.13 -18.99 -3.11
CA PHE A 51 -3.26 -19.81 -3.55
C PHE A 51 -3.79 -19.39 -4.93
N GLU A 52 -4.08 -18.11 -5.13
CA GLU A 52 -4.68 -17.61 -6.38
C GLU A 52 -3.71 -17.62 -7.57
N ASP A 53 -2.42 -17.40 -7.33
CA ASP A 53 -1.44 -17.24 -8.41
C ASP A 53 -0.65 -18.51 -8.76
N PHE A 54 -0.38 -19.38 -7.79
CA PHE A 54 0.38 -20.61 -8.02
C PHE A 54 -0.51 -21.84 -7.95
N ILE A 55 -1.16 -22.09 -6.80
CA ILE A 55 -1.93 -23.33 -6.58
C ILE A 55 -3.08 -23.46 -7.57
N ARG A 56 -3.88 -22.40 -7.77
CA ARG A 56 -4.98 -22.42 -8.75
C ARG A 56 -4.52 -22.47 -10.21
N SER A 57 -3.27 -22.09 -10.50
CA SER A 57 -2.70 -22.24 -11.83
C SER A 57 -2.37 -23.71 -12.14
N GLU A 58 -1.99 -24.48 -11.11
CA GLU A 58 -1.72 -25.91 -11.19
C GLU A 58 -2.99 -26.77 -11.06
N ASN A 59 -3.97 -26.30 -10.27
CA ASN A 59 -5.26 -26.96 -10.08
C ASN A 59 -6.44 -26.01 -10.35
N PRO A 60 -6.88 -25.91 -11.61
CA PRO A 60 -7.99 -25.04 -12.00
C PRO A 60 -9.37 -25.45 -11.44
N GLN A 61 -9.50 -26.65 -10.85
CA GLN A 61 -10.76 -27.12 -10.25
C GLN A 61 -11.05 -26.45 -8.91
N LEU A 62 -10.03 -25.90 -8.25
CA LEU A 62 -10.20 -25.18 -6.99
C LEU A 62 -10.93 -23.84 -7.22
N PRO A 63 -11.93 -23.50 -6.37
CA PRO A 63 -12.68 -22.27 -6.52
C PRO A 63 -11.77 -21.06 -6.28
N SER A 64 -11.98 -19.98 -7.03
CA SER A 64 -11.44 -18.69 -6.64
C SER A 64 -12.17 -18.18 -5.40
N LEU A 65 -11.42 -17.69 -4.43
CA LEU A 65 -11.94 -17.20 -3.17
C LEU A 65 -11.61 -15.71 -3.05
N SER A 66 -12.57 -14.91 -2.59
CA SER A 66 -12.25 -13.56 -2.19
C SER A 66 -11.39 -13.59 -0.93
N GLN A 67 -10.53 -12.58 -0.75
CA GLN A 67 -9.66 -12.47 0.43
C GLN A 67 -10.42 -12.67 1.75
N LYS A 68 -11.62 -12.10 1.88
CA LYS A 68 -12.51 -12.29 3.04
C LYS A 68 -12.92 -13.76 3.22
N LYS A 69 -13.36 -14.44 2.14
CA LYS A 69 -13.78 -15.85 2.20
C LYS A 69 -12.59 -16.77 2.49
N PHE A 70 -11.45 -16.51 1.86
CA PHE A 70 -10.22 -17.27 2.07
C PHE A 70 -9.74 -17.13 3.52
N THR A 71 -9.71 -15.91 4.05
CA THR A 71 -9.36 -15.64 5.45
C THR A 71 -10.26 -16.41 6.41
N ALA A 72 -11.59 -16.35 6.22
CA ALA A 72 -12.53 -17.11 7.05
C ALA A 72 -12.28 -18.62 7.01
N ARG A 73 -11.91 -19.18 5.84
CA ARG A 73 -11.55 -20.61 5.70
C ARG A 73 -10.30 -20.94 6.49
N ILE A 74 -9.23 -20.15 6.38
CA ILE A 74 -8.00 -20.36 7.13
C ILE A 74 -8.22 -20.27 8.65
N PHE A 75 -9.01 -19.29 9.12
CA PHE A 75 -9.35 -19.16 10.54
C PHE A 75 -10.13 -20.36 11.09
N ALA A 76 -11.03 -20.94 10.28
CA ALA A 76 -11.77 -22.15 10.65
C ALA A 76 -10.88 -23.41 10.59
N HIS A 77 -9.97 -23.47 9.63
CA HIS A 77 -9.12 -24.64 9.35
C HIS A 77 -7.92 -24.76 10.30
N CYS A 78 -7.25 -23.64 10.60
CA CYS A 78 -6.02 -23.63 11.38
C CYS A 78 -6.29 -23.66 12.91
N PRO A 79 -5.91 -24.73 13.64
CA PRO A 79 -6.18 -24.82 15.08
C PRO A 79 -5.55 -23.71 15.91
N LEU A 80 -4.37 -23.20 15.50
CA LEU A 80 -3.68 -22.11 16.19
C LEU A 80 -4.45 -20.80 16.20
N LEU A 81 -5.36 -20.62 15.22
CA LEU A 81 -6.17 -19.42 15.08
C LEU A 81 -7.49 -19.51 15.86
N ARG A 82 -7.83 -20.68 16.42
CA ARG A 82 -9.07 -20.89 17.19
C ARG A 82 -9.16 -20.02 18.44
N LYS A 83 -8.03 -19.60 19.03
CA LYS A 83 -8.03 -18.64 20.14
C LYS A 83 -8.67 -17.28 19.78
N TRP A 84 -8.83 -17.02 18.48
CA TRP A 84 -9.51 -15.85 17.94
C TRP A 84 -10.86 -16.20 17.29
N SER A 85 -11.40 -17.42 17.50
CA SER A 85 -12.65 -17.90 16.88
C SER A 85 -13.85 -17.02 17.18
N ASP A 86 -13.99 -16.63 18.45
CA ASP A 86 -15.17 -15.91 18.95
C ASP A 86 -15.19 -14.43 18.50
N VAL A 87 -14.05 -13.96 17.99
CA VAL A 87 -13.87 -12.61 17.45
C VAL A 87 -13.63 -12.62 15.95
N GLN A 88 -13.72 -13.75 15.22
CA GLN A 88 -13.32 -13.84 13.79
C GLN A 88 -13.85 -12.70 12.91
N ASP A 89 -15.15 -12.38 13.01
CA ASP A 89 -15.76 -11.31 12.21
C ASP A 89 -15.26 -9.92 12.63
N GLN A 90 -15.12 -9.68 13.94
CA GLN A 90 -14.62 -8.41 14.48
C GLN A 90 -13.12 -8.25 14.22
N ALA A 91 -12.35 -9.31 14.38
CA ALA A 91 -10.90 -9.33 14.21
C ALA A 91 -10.50 -9.21 12.74
N PHE A 92 -11.30 -9.72 11.80
CA PHE A 92 -11.14 -9.41 10.38
C PHE A 92 -11.46 -7.94 10.08
N ALA A 93 -12.50 -7.37 10.70
CA ALA A 93 -12.81 -5.95 10.55
C ALA A 93 -11.72 -5.04 11.15
N ASP A 94 -11.21 -5.39 12.34
CA ASP A 94 -10.12 -4.70 13.03
C ASP A 94 -8.82 -4.82 12.24
N PHE A 95 -8.52 -5.98 11.65
CA PHE A 95 -7.41 -6.14 10.72
C PHE A 95 -7.56 -5.25 9.50
N LEU A 96 -8.73 -5.22 8.86
CA LEU A 96 -8.96 -4.33 7.72
C LEU A 96 -8.76 -2.87 8.12
N GLN A 97 -9.25 -2.47 9.30
CA GLN A 97 -9.06 -1.11 9.82
C GLN A 97 -7.58 -0.81 10.08
N TYR A 98 -6.86 -1.71 10.75
CA TYR A 98 -5.42 -1.56 10.97
C TYR A 98 -4.66 -1.46 9.65
N LYS A 99 -4.93 -2.38 8.73
CA LYS A 99 -4.33 -2.44 7.40
C LYS A 99 -4.54 -1.17 6.60
N THR A 100 -5.66 -0.47 6.79
CA THR A 100 -5.91 0.83 6.14
C THR A 100 -5.07 1.97 6.72
N ARG A 101 -4.59 1.85 7.96
CA ARG A 101 -3.76 2.85 8.64
C ARG A 101 -2.27 2.66 8.41
N VAL A 102 -1.84 1.47 7.97
CA VAL A 102 -0.43 1.18 7.70
C VAL A 102 0.16 2.25 6.77
N PRO A 103 1.28 2.88 7.16
CA PRO A 103 1.89 3.93 6.37
C PRO A 103 2.27 3.43 4.97
N VAL A 104 2.06 4.29 3.99
CA VAL A 104 2.34 4.02 2.58
C VAL A 104 3.53 4.85 2.13
N ARG A 105 4.47 4.22 1.42
CA ARG A 105 5.64 4.87 0.81
C ARG A 105 5.68 4.57 -0.67
N GLY A 106 6.21 5.51 -1.43
CA GLY A 106 6.33 5.38 -2.87
C GLY A 106 7.12 6.53 -3.47
N VAL A 107 7.09 6.63 -4.80
CA VAL A 107 7.91 7.60 -5.53
C VAL A 107 7.14 8.26 -6.67
N ILE A 108 7.25 9.57 -6.77
CA ILE A 108 6.88 10.36 -7.94
C ILE A 108 8.10 10.42 -8.85
N ILE A 109 8.10 9.59 -9.89
CA ILE A 109 9.17 9.54 -10.89
C ILE A 109 8.90 10.59 -11.96
N LEU A 110 9.76 11.59 -12.07
CA LEU A 110 9.69 12.67 -13.05
C LEU A 110 10.77 12.53 -14.12
N ASN A 111 10.40 12.91 -15.35
CA ASN A 111 11.39 13.07 -16.41
C ASN A 111 12.31 14.29 -16.15
N LYS A 112 13.37 14.42 -16.94
CA LYS A 112 14.34 15.53 -16.82
C LYS A 112 13.72 16.93 -16.89
N LYS A 113 12.63 17.10 -17.65
CA LYS A 113 11.92 18.39 -17.80
C LYS A 113 10.98 18.70 -16.64
N MET A 114 10.72 17.73 -15.75
CA MET A 114 9.70 17.80 -14.70
C MET A 114 8.33 18.24 -15.25
N ASP A 115 7.96 17.72 -16.43
CA ASP A 115 6.66 17.97 -17.08
C ASP A 115 5.83 16.69 -17.27
N LYS A 116 6.44 15.52 -17.03
CA LYS A 116 5.78 14.22 -17.05
C LYS A 116 6.15 13.39 -15.83
N CYS A 117 5.22 12.54 -15.38
CA CYS A 117 5.44 11.57 -14.32
C CYS A 117 5.01 10.15 -14.73
N ILE A 118 5.58 9.13 -14.08
CA ILE A 118 5.09 7.75 -14.18
C ILE A 118 3.86 7.56 -13.30
N LEU A 119 2.86 6.86 -13.85
CA LEU A 119 1.76 6.28 -13.10
C LEU A 119 1.61 4.80 -13.47
N VAL A 120 1.11 4.02 -12.52
CA VAL A 120 0.80 2.59 -12.66
C VAL A 120 -0.70 2.36 -12.55
N LYS A 121 -1.20 1.28 -13.15
CA LYS A 121 -2.62 0.87 -13.09
C LYS A 121 -2.77 -0.63 -12.97
N GLY A 122 -3.55 -1.09 -12.00
CA GLY A 122 -3.85 -2.51 -11.83
C GLY A 122 -4.84 -3.10 -12.85
N TRP A 123 -5.05 -4.42 -12.79
CA TRP A 123 -5.82 -5.19 -13.78
C TRP A 123 -7.34 -5.06 -13.71
N LYS A 124 -7.89 -4.68 -12.55
CA LYS A 124 -9.35 -4.52 -12.40
C LYS A 124 -9.87 -3.47 -13.39
N THR A 125 -11.05 -3.70 -13.97
CA THR A 125 -11.68 -2.72 -14.88
C THR A 125 -11.97 -1.39 -14.18
N SER A 126 -12.24 -1.44 -12.87
CA SER A 126 -12.38 -0.30 -11.97
C SER A 126 -11.06 0.26 -11.44
N ALA A 127 -9.92 -0.36 -11.78
CA ALA A 127 -8.62 0.11 -11.35
C ALA A 127 -8.34 1.50 -11.92
N THR A 128 -7.70 2.29 -11.09
CA THR A 128 -7.38 3.69 -11.30
C THR A 128 -5.86 3.84 -11.41
N TRP A 129 -5.44 4.88 -12.10
CA TRP A 129 -4.03 5.27 -12.19
C TRP A 129 -3.58 5.87 -10.86
N GLY A 130 -2.38 5.52 -10.42
CA GLY A 130 -1.76 6.03 -9.19
C GLY A 130 -0.24 6.08 -9.31
N PHE A 131 0.40 6.77 -8.36
CA PHE A 131 1.85 6.69 -8.20
C PHE A 131 2.25 5.31 -7.67
N PRO A 132 3.45 4.81 -8.04
CA PRO A 132 3.94 3.56 -7.52
C PRO A 132 4.25 3.69 -6.04
N LYS A 133 3.64 2.81 -5.23
CA LYS A 133 3.64 2.89 -3.76
C LYS A 133 3.01 1.65 -3.13
N GLY A 134 3.43 1.35 -1.91
CA GLY A 134 2.76 0.38 -1.07
C GLY A 134 3.14 0.53 0.39
N LYS A 135 2.97 -0.51 1.17
CA LYS A 135 2.98 -0.42 2.64
C LYS A 135 4.37 -0.69 3.18
N ILE A 136 4.71 0.04 4.25
CA ILE A 136 5.96 -0.17 4.97
C ILE A 136 5.94 -1.50 5.73
N ASN A 137 7.02 -2.26 5.58
CA ASN A 137 7.23 -3.49 6.34
C ASN A 137 7.79 -3.20 7.73
N GLN A 138 7.69 -4.17 8.64
CA GLN A 138 8.24 -3.99 9.98
C GLN A 138 9.77 -3.86 9.93
N GLY A 139 10.29 -2.82 10.58
CA GLY A 139 11.73 -2.55 10.63
C GLY A 139 12.32 -2.00 9.33
N GLU A 140 11.50 -1.81 8.29
CA GLU A 140 11.91 -1.20 7.03
C GLU A 140 11.97 0.33 7.17
N SER A 141 12.95 0.98 6.53
CA SER A 141 13.00 2.43 6.48
C SER A 141 12.00 3.00 5.48
N ASP A 142 11.62 4.28 5.62
CA ASP A 142 10.70 4.92 4.69
C ASP A 142 11.24 4.92 3.25
N GLU A 143 12.56 5.09 3.09
CA GLU A 143 13.25 5.07 1.80
C GLU A 143 13.30 3.67 1.19
N ASP A 144 13.69 2.67 1.98
CA ASP A 144 13.82 1.29 1.49
C ASP A 144 12.46 0.75 1.03
N CYS A 145 11.38 1.07 1.78
CA CYS A 145 10.02 0.77 1.37
C CYS A 145 9.68 1.43 0.02
N ALA A 146 9.97 2.72 -0.14
CA ALA A 146 9.68 3.42 -1.39
C ALA A 146 10.45 2.84 -2.59
N VAL A 147 11.72 2.44 -2.39
CA VAL A 147 12.54 1.80 -3.43
C VAL A 147 11.98 0.43 -3.80
N ARG A 148 11.71 -0.42 -2.81
CA ARG A 148 11.16 -1.77 -2.99
C ARG A 148 9.88 -1.74 -3.81
N GLU A 149 8.92 -0.91 -3.41
CA GLU A 149 7.61 -0.79 -4.08
C GLU A 149 7.74 -0.36 -5.54
N VAL A 150 8.67 0.55 -5.86
CA VAL A 150 8.92 0.96 -7.25
C VAL A 150 9.56 -0.18 -8.06
N ILE A 151 10.48 -0.94 -7.47
CA ILE A 151 11.09 -2.09 -8.14
C ILE A 151 10.02 -3.16 -8.40
N GLU A 152 9.17 -3.47 -7.43
CA GLU A 152 8.09 -4.46 -7.54
C GLU A 152 7.07 -4.07 -8.63
N GLU A 153 6.57 -2.82 -8.60
CA GLU A 153 5.52 -2.38 -9.51
C GLU A 153 6.02 -1.95 -10.89
N THR A 154 7.30 -1.55 -11.03
CA THR A 154 7.82 -0.96 -12.27
C THR A 154 9.12 -1.58 -12.80
N GLY A 155 9.81 -2.40 -12.01
CA GLY A 155 11.09 -3.02 -12.38
C GLY A 155 12.27 -2.05 -12.43
N TYR A 156 12.07 -0.79 -12.03
CA TYR A 156 13.10 0.25 -12.10
C TYR A 156 13.65 0.57 -10.71
N ASP A 157 14.98 0.58 -10.57
CA ASP A 157 15.63 0.95 -9.32
C ASP A 157 15.88 2.47 -9.25
N VAL A 158 15.24 3.12 -8.28
CA VAL A 158 15.35 4.56 -8.00
C VAL A 158 16.35 4.91 -6.91
N SER A 159 17.00 3.92 -6.28
CA SER A 159 17.87 4.09 -5.11
C SER A 159 18.95 5.15 -5.32
N ALA A 160 19.62 5.14 -6.47
CA ALA A 160 20.68 6.09 -6.82
C ALA A 160 20.20 7.54 -7.02
N LEU A 161 18.90 7.74 -7.25
CA LEU A 161 18.30 9.05 -7.52
C LEU A 161 17.51 9.58 -6.31
N LEU A 162 17.14 8.72 -5.37
CA LEU A 162 16.33 9.07 -4.23
C LEU A 162 17.13 9.91 -3.24
N LYS A 163 16.53 11.01 -2.78
CA LYS A 163 17.05 11.84 -1.70
C LYS A 163 16.05 11.85 -0.56
N LYS A 164 16.53 11.65 0.67
CA LYS A 164 15.70 11.53 1.88
C LYS A 164 14.86 12.79 2.15
N GLU A 165 15.38 13.91 1.68
CA GLU A 165 14.89 15.27 1.82
C GLU A 165 13.75 15.60 0.85
N ASP A 166 13.70 14.90 -0.29
CA ASP A 166 12.84 15.25 -1.41
C ASP A 166 11.59 14.38 -1.38
N TYR A 167 10.62 14.78 -0.55
CA TYR A 167 9.34 14.08 -0.45
C TYR A 167 8.14 15.01 -0.26
N ILE A 168 6.97 14.44 -0.54
CA ILE A 168 5.66 15.00 -0.26
C ILE A 168 4.93 14.01 0.65
N GLU A 169 4.47 14.48 1.80
CA GLU A 169 3.73 13.68 2.77
C GLU A 169 2.34 14.24 3.02
N LEU A 170 1.36 13.34 2.98
CA LEU A 170 -0.04 13.59 3.25
C LEU A 170 -0.56 12.59 4.28
N THR A 171 -1.35 13.09 5.24
CA THR A 171 -2.16 12.22 6.10
C THR A 171 -3.61 12.34 5.69
N MET A 172 -4.26 11.21 5.38
CA MET A 172 -5.68 11.14 5.04
C MET A 172 -6.29 9.88 5.65
N ARG A 173 -7.43 10.01 6.34
CA ARG A 173 -8.10 8.88 7.03
C ARG A 173 -7.14 8.09 7.92
N GLU A 174 -6.31 8.81 8.68
CA GLU A 174 -5.30 8.24 9.59
C GLU A 174 -4.20 7.41 8.89
N GLN A 175 -4.19 7.36 7.56
CA GLN A 175 -3.10 6.78 6.78
C GLN A 175 -2.08 7.86 6.42
N GLN A 176 -0.82 7.66 6.82
CA GLN A 176 0.29 8.51 6.40
C GLN A 176 0.84 7.99 5.06
N MET A 177 0.77 8.82 4.03
CA MET A 177 1.35 8.56 2.71
C MET A 177 2.52 9.50 2.48
N ARG A 178 3.70 8.96 2.21
CA ARG A 178 4.89 9.72 1.80
C ARG A 178 5.33 9.28 0.41
N LEU A 179 5.43 10.22 -0.52
CA LEU A 179 5.98 9.97 -1.84
C LEU A 179 7.27 10.77 -2.02
N TYR A 180 8.38 10.09 -2.23
CA TYR A 180 9.65 10.71 -2.60
C TYR A 180 9.57 11.25 -4.03
N VAL A 181 10.32 12.30 -4.34
CA VAL A 181 10.35 12.90 -5.68
C VAL A 181 11.70 12.63 -6.32
N VAL A 182 11.68 11.85 -7.39
CA VAL A 182 12.87 11.52 -8.19
C VAL A 182 12.76 12.21 -9.53
N VAL A 183 13.84 12.86 -9.96
CA VAL A 183 13.88 13.63 -11.22
C VAL A 183 14.99 13.10 -12.11
N GLY A 184 14.75 13.12 -13.42
CA GLY A 184 15.80 12.85 -14.41
C GLY A 184 15.74 11.47 -15.04
N VAL A 185 14.67 10.70 -14.78
CA VAL A 185 14.50 9.39 -15.41
C VAL A 185 14.25 9.57 -16.92
N PRO A 186 15.00 8.87 -17.79
CA PRO A 186 14.82 8.93 -19.24
C PRO A 186 13.43 8.46 -19.68
N MET A 187 12.86 9.11 -20.69
CA MET A 187 11.51 8.81 -21.19
C MET A 187 11.42 7.47 -21.95
N ASP A 188 12.55 6.98 -22.44
CA ASP A 188 12.78 5.70 -23.11
C ASP A 188 13.10 4.56 -22.14
N THR A 189 13.11 4.82 -20.82
CA THR A 189 13.21 3.78 -19.79
C THR A 189 12.09 2.76 -19.97
N VAL A 190 12.47 1.48 -20.02
CA VAL A 190 11.53 0.36 -20.12
C VAL A 190 11.13 -0.05 -18.71
N PHE A 191 9.84 0.11 -18.38
CA PHE A 191 9.26 -0.33 -17.12
C PHE A 191 8.51 -1.65 -17.31
N GLN A 192 8.71 -2.59 -16.39
CA GLN A 192 8.03 -3.88 -16.37
C GLN A 192 7.78 -4.29 -14.92
N PRO A 193 6.53 -4.61 -14.53
CA PRO A 193 6.24 -5.05 -13.18
C PRO A 193 6.90 -6.40 -12.92
N GLN A 194 7.41 -6.59 -11.70
CA GLN A 194 7.96 -7.86 -11.25
C GLN A 194 6.90 -8.76 -10.58
N THR A 195 5.77 -8.18 -10.17
CA THR A 195 4.65 -8.91 -9.56
C THR A 195 3.63 -9.40 -10.60
N ARG A 196 3.09 -10.60 -10.38
CA ARG A 196 2.09 -11.20 -11.28
C ARG A 196 0.70 -10.59 -11.03
N LYS A 197 -0.01 -10.23 -12.09
CA LYS A 197 -1.41 -9.76 -12.07
C LYS A 197 -1.72 -8.57 -11.15
N GLU A 198 -0.71 -7.85 -10.68
CA GLU A 198 -0.91 -6.65 -9.87
C GLU A 198 -1.02 -5.40 -10.73
N ILE A 199 0.00 -5.14 -11.56
CA ILE A 199 0.07 -4.00 -12.48
C ILE A 199 -0.19 -4.44 -13.91
N SER A 200 -1.15 -3.79 -14.56
CA SER A 200 -1.53 -4.05 -15.96
C SER A 200 -0.88 -3.08 -16.94
N LYS A 201 -0.60 -1.86 -16.50
CA LYS A 201 -0.05 -0.78 -17.34
C LYS A 201 0.82 0.16 -16.52
N ILE A 202 1.85 0.67 -17.17
CA ILE A 202 2.77 1.69 -16.67
C ILE A 202 2.96 2.69 -17.81
N GLU A 203 2.64 3.96 -17.58
CA GLU A 203 2.68 4.99 -18.63
C GLU A 203 3.19 6.33 -18.09
N TRP A 204 3.79 7.11 -18.99
CA TRP A 204 4.14 8.50 -18.75
C TRP A 204 2.93 9.41 -18.95
N PHE A 205 2.61 10.21 -17.93
CA PHE A 205 1.53 11.20 -17.98
C PHE A 205 2.10 12.61 -17.98
N LYS A 206 1.58 13.49 -18.85
CA LYS A 206 1.85 14.94 -18.74
C LYS A 206 1.23 15.45 -17.44
N LEU A 207 2.02 16.15 -16.63
CA LEU A 207 1.51 16.73 -15.39
C LEU A 207 0.32 17.67 -15.67
N SER A 208 0.35 18.43 -16.76
CA SER A 208 -0.74 19.31 -17.19
C SER A 208 -2.06 18.61 -17.51
N SER A 209 -2.02 17.32 -17.85
CA SER A 209 -3.21 16.51 -18.13
C SER A 209 -3.83 15.90 -16.87
N LEU A 210 -3.12 15.95 -15.73
CA LEU A 210 -3.61 15.36 -14.49
C LEU A 210 -4.65 16.28 -13.83
N PRO A 211 -5.68 15.70 -13.17
CA PRO A 211 -6.66 16.47 -12.43
C PRO A 211 -5.97 17.42 -11.45
N THR A 212 -6.50 18.64 -11.33
CA THR A 212 -6.00 19.73 -10.47
C THR A 212 -4.65 20.36 -10.86
N PHE A 213 -4.00 19.94 -11.97
CA PHE A 213 -2.75 20.56 -12.42
C PHE A 213 -2.95 21.92 -13.13
N SER A 214 -4.08 22.14 -13.80
CA SER A 214 -4.43 23.41 -14.45
C SER A 214 -5.56 24.15 -13.70
N LYS A 215 -5.62 25.49 -13.82
CA LYS A 215 -6.75 26.33 -13.39
C LYS A 215 -7.91 26.32 -14.40
N SER A 216 -7.67 25.89 -15.64
CA SER A 216 -8.69 25.71 -16.66
C SER A 216 -9.08 24.24 -16.73
N ASP A 217 -10.38 23.97 -16.86
CA ASP A 217 -10.94 22.63 -17.04
C ASP A 217 -10.06 21.81 -17.98
N ALA A 218 -9.53 20.71 -17.46
CA ALA A 218 -8.77 19.75 -18.25
C ALA A 218 -9.72 19.14 -19.28
N THR A 219 -9.74 19.69 -20.49
CA THR A 219 -10.12 18.93 -21.67
C THR A 219 -9.17 17.74 -21.73
N ALA A 220 -9.75 16.54 -21.71
CA ALA A 220 -9.04 15.28 -21.58
C ALA A 220 -8.11 15.04 -22.79
N GLU A 221 -6.89 15.58 -22.78
CA GLU A 221 -5.81 14.99 -23.58
C GLU A 221 -5.65 13.55 -23.10
N ASN A 222 -5.85 12.59 -24.02
CA ASN A 222 -5.90 11.12 -23.85
C ASN A 222 -7.29 10.50 -23.58
N GLY A 223 -8.39 11.26 -23.49
CA GLY A 223 -9.73 10.69 -23.28
C GLY A 223 -9.90 9.94 -21.94
N ILE A 224 -9.01 10.17 -20.97
CA ILE A 224 -9.03 9.51 -19.67
C ILE A 224 -9.90 10.33 -18.72
N ASN A 225 -11.01 9.72 -18.29
CA ASN A 225 -11.95 10.32 -17.34
C ASN A 225 -11.23 10.66 -16.01
N PRO A 226 -11.37 11.88 -15.45
CA PRO A 226 -10.77 12.30 -14.18
C PRO A 226 -11.09 11.39 -12.98
N LYS A 227 -12.21 10.66 -13.02
CA LYS A 227 -12.60 9.65 -12.01
C LYS A 227 -11.72 8.40 -12.02
N LYS A 228 -10.80 8.27 -12.98
CA LYS A 228 -9.87 7.12 -13.12
C LYS A 228 -8.51 7.34 -12.46
N PHE A 229 -8.32 8.42 -11.70
CA PHE A 229 -7.08 8.65 -10.93
C PHE A 229 -7.37 8.47 -9.43
N TYR A 230 -6.62 7.59 -8.77
CA TYR A 230 -6.76 7.37 -7.32
C TYR A 230 -5.62 8.05 -6.60
N MET A 231 -5.98 8.95 -5.68
CA MET A 231 -5.03 9.63 -4.79
C MET A 231 -3.92 10.39 -5.50
N VAL A 232 -4.09 10.74 -6.78
CA VAL A 232 -3.13 11.56 -7.54
C VAL A 232 -3.37 13.04 -7.22
N ALA A 233 -4.62 13.50 -7.34
CA ALA A 233 -5.00 14.93 -7.23
C ALA A 233 -4.49 15.67 -5.97
N PRO A 234 -4.50 15.08 -4.75
CA PRO A 234 -3.95 15.73 -3.56
C PRO A 234 -2.46 16.04 -3.67
N PHE A 235 -1.68 15.14 -4.29
CA PHE A 235 -0.23 15.31 -4.46
C PHE A 235 0.10 16.28 -5.58
N ILE A 236 -0.71 16.40 -6.63
CA ILE A 236 -0.44 17.25 -7.80
C ILE A 236 -0.24 18.73 -7.43
N LYS A 237 -1.02 19.26 -6.49
CA LYS A 237 -0.87 20.65 -6.02
C LYS A 237 0.48 20.85 -5.31
N LEU A 238 0.85 19.90 -4.46
CA LEU A 238 2.10 19.95 -3.71
C LEU A 238 3.31 19.70 -4.61
N LEU A 239 3.18 18.79 -5.57
CA LEU A 239 4.19 18.49 -6.56
C LEU A 239 4.49 19.71 -7.42
N ARG A 240 3.47 20.47 -7.86
CA ARG A 240 3.69 21.73 -8.58
C ARG A 240 4.50 22.72 -7.75
N ARG A 241 4.17 22.86 -6.47
CA ARG A 241 4.93 23.73 -5.55
C ARG A 241 6.38 23.25 -5.44
N TRP A 242 6.57 21.95 -5.17
CA TRP A 242 7.90 21.34 -5.07
C TRP A 242 8.71 21.58 -6.34
N ILE A 243 8.13 21.36 -7.53
CA ILE A 243 8.79 21.59 -8.83
C ILE A 243 9.20 23.05 -8.99
N ASN A 244 8.35 24.01 -8.61
CA ASN A 244 8.67 25.43 -8.72
C ASN A 244 9.84 25.80 -7.81
N ASP A 245 9.84 25.32 -6.57
CA ASP A 245 10.91 25.58 -5.59
C ASP A 245 12.26 25.00 -6.09
N HIS A 246 12.24 23.83 -6.72
CA HIS A 246 13.45 23.14 -7.21
C HIS A 246 13.91 23.61 -8.61
N LYS A 247 13.02 24.16 -9.43
CA LYS A 247 13.40 24.83 -10.69
C LYS A 247 14.14 26.14 -10.44
N VAL A 248 13.78 26.87 -9.38
CA VAL A 248 14.42 28.14 -8.99
C VAL A 248 15.80 27.92 -8.35
N ALA A 249 16.04 26.76 -7.73
CA ALA A 249 17.32 26.42 -7.09
C ALA A 249 18.41 25.90 -8.05
N ALA A 250 18.13 25.74 -9.35
CA ALA A 250 19.15 25.45 -10.38
C ALA A 250 20.05 26.69 -10.59
N PRO A 251 21.36 26.52 -10.86
CA PRO A 251 22.41 27.43 -10.38
C PRO A 251 22.34 28.82 -11.02
N THR A 252 21.68 29.75 -10.34
CA THR A 252 22.00 31.18 -10.40
C THR A 252 22.28 31.62 -8.96
N GLN A 253 23.42 32.25 -8.77
CA GLN A 253 24.11 32.44 -7.50
C GLN A 253 23.25 33.02 -6.34
N SER A 254 23.57 32.52 -5.15
CA SER A 254 23.56 33.22 -3.86
C SER A 254 22.23 33.78 -3.35
N LYS A 255 21.60 33.04 -2.42
CA LYS A 255 21.01 33.59 -1.18
C LYS A 255 20.91 32.46 -0.15
N LYS A 256 21.30 32.73 1.10
CA LYS A 256 21.11 31.83 2.26
C LYS A 256 19.62 31.49 2.37
N ILE A 257 19.22 30.26 2.05
CA ILE A 257 17.84 29.80 2.20
C ILE A 257 17.83 28.70 3.27
N LEU A 258 17.03 28.91 4.31
CA LEU A 258 16.77 27.92 5.36
C LEU A 258 16.32 26.60 4.72
N GLN A 259 17.04 25.53 5.04
CA GLN A 259 16.63 24.15 4.76
C GLN A 259 15.22 23.91 5.32
N LYS A 260 14.23 23.75 4.44
CA LYS A 260 12.96 23.10 4.77
C LYS A 260 12.67 22.07 3.69
N ASN A 261 13.32 20.93 3.86
CA ASN A 261 13.21 19.76 3.00
C ASN A 261 12.02 18.90 3.47
N GLY A 262 11.20 18.45 2.51
CA GLY A 262 9.93 17.73 2.73
C GLY A 262 8.71 18.64 2.85
N ILE A 263 7.69 18.43 2.00
CA ILE A 263 6.40 19.13 2.11
C ILE A 263 5.41 18.23 2.86
N ARG A 264 4.92 18.67 4.03
CA ARG A 264 3.90 17.96 4.81
C ARG A 264 2.58 18.71 4.81
N GLN A 265 1.47 18.02 4.55
CA GLN A 265 0.11 18.57 4.74
C GLN A 265 -0.83 17.58 5.42
N HIS A 266 -1.66 18.10 6.31
CA HIS A 266 -2.78 17.39 6.91
C HIS A 266 -4.07 17.84 6.20
N MET A 267 -4.85 16.92 5.64
CA MET A 267 -6.14 17.24 5.04
C MET A 267 -7.27 16.89 6.00
N SER A 268 -7.93 17.90 6.57
CA SER A 268 -9.22 17.77 7.25
C SER A 268 -10.37 17.88 6.24
N GLU A 269 -11.46 17.14 6.45
CA GLU A 269 -12.63 17.08 5.56
C GLU A 269 -13.28 18.46 5.30
N PRO A 270 -13.99 18.65 4.16
CA PRO A 270 -14.97 19.73 4.07
C PRO A 270 -16.15 19.40 4.99
N VAL A 271 -16.47 20.36 5.87
CA VAL A 271 -17.62 20.32 6.79
C VAL A 271 -18.90 20.16 5.97
N THR A 272 -19.47 18.96 6.02
CA THR A 272 -20.88 18.72 5.69
C THR A 272 -21.61 18.57 7.03
N GLN A 273 -22.77 19.22 7.12
CA GLN A 273 -23.56 19.56 8.30
C GLN A 273 -23.54 18.59 9.50
N ARG A 274 -23.49 19.22 10.69
CA ARG A 274 -23.60 18.64 12.04
C ARG A 274 -24.78 17.69 12.17
N ILE A 275 -24.51 16.53 12.77
CA ILE A 275 -25.47 15.81 13.62
C ILE A 275 -24.80 15.77 15.00
N ASP A 276 -25.49 16.33 15.98
CA ASP A 276 -25.03 16.55 17.34
C ASP A 276 -24.89 15.23 18.15
N ASP A 277 -24.02 15.30 19.17
CA ASP A 277 -23.92 14.51 20.39
C ASP A 277 -23.90 12.97 20.32
N ILE A 278 -22.69 12.41 20.29
CA ILE A 278 -22.39 11.06 20.77
C ILE A 278 -21.54 11.20 22.05
N PRO A 279 -21.93 10.62 23.20
CA PRO A 279 -21.15 10.70 24.42
C PRO A 279 -19.76 10.11 24.21
N GLN A 280 -18.72 10.78 24.72
CA GLN A 280 -17.37 10.23 24.80
C GLN A 280 -17.41 8.91 25.57
N LYS A 281 -17.25 7.78 24.86
CA LYS A 281 -16.96 6.50 25.50
C LYS A 281 -15.51 6.52 25.97
N GLU A 282 -15.33 6.24 27.25
CA GLU A 282 -14.03 6.11 27.90
C GLU A 282 -13.15 5.08 27.19
N ASP A 283 -11.85 5.38 27.19
CA ASP A 283 -10.77 4.57 26.66
C ASP A 283 -10.77 3.16 27.32
N PRO A 284 -10.97 2.07 26.55
CA PRO A 284 -10.94 0.70 27.05
C PRO A 284 -9.63 0.35 27.78
N ALA A 285 -8.52 1.00 27.44
CA ALA A 285 -7.23 0.78 28.09
C ALA A 285 -7.22 1.30 29.55
N GLN A 286 -7.98 2.36 29.86
CA GLN A 286 -8.09 2.86 31.23
C GLN A 286 -9.00 2.00 32.10
N SER A 287 -10.06 1.43 31.53
CA SER A 287 -10.98 0.56 32.27
C SER A 287 -10.30 -0.74 32.72
N ILE A 288 -9.43 -1.32 31.88
CA ILE A 288 -8.66 -2.54 32.20
C ILE A 288 -7.58 -2.27 33.27
N LEU A 289 -6.88 -1.13 33.20
CA LEU A 289 -5.92 -0.74 34.23
C LEU A 289 -6.57 -0.47 35.60
N SER A 290 -7.82 -0.01 35.60
CA SER A 290 -8.58 0.21 36.84
C SER A 290 -9.05 -1.09 37.50
N LEU A 291 -9.36 -2.13 36.70
CA LEU A 291 -9.74 -3.46 37.20
C LEU A 291 -8.56 -4.21 37.80
N LEU A 292 -7.39 -4.14 37.17
CA LEU A 292 -6.17 -4.81 37.63
C LEU A 292 -5.60 -4.21 38.93
N ARG A 293 -5.87 -2.93 39.21
CA ARG A 293 -5.48 -2.29 40.48
C ARG A 293 -6.41 -2.62 41.66
N LYS A 294 -7.62 -3.13 41.41
CA LYS A 294 -8.59 -3.47 42.45
C LYS A 294 -8.50 -4.93 42.94
N THR A 295 -7.63 -5.74 42.33
CA THR A 295 -7.47 -7.18 42.67
C THR A 295 -6.19 -7.48 43.46
N GLN A 296 -5.49 -6.45 43.95
CA GLN A 296 -4.38 -6.59 44.90
C GLN A 296 -4.71 -5.94 46.24
N ILE A 297 -5.64 -6.53 46.99
CA ILE A 297 -5.64 -6.61 48.47
C ILE A 297 -6.28 -7.94 48.83
#